data_AF-A0A8T1VNW2-F1
#
_entry.id   AF-A0A8T1VNW2-F1
#
_cell.length_a   1.000
_cell.length_b   1.000
_cell.length_c   1.000
_cell.angle_alpha   90.00
_cell.angle_beta   90.00
_cell.angle_gamma   90.00
#
_symmetry.space_group_name_H-M   'P 1'
#
loop_
_entity.id
_entity.type
_entity.pdbx_description
1 polymer ?
#
loop_
_entity_poly.entity_id
_entity_poly.type
_entity_poly.pdbx_seq_one_letter_code
_entity_poly.pdbx_strand_id
1 'polypeptide(L)'
;MDVQQSGGVASRLAHRDTMALLCEASKLKVPFNPSAGEVHRQERGAPWRIKAEEQIAALNAQAKEDQREKRRWGLAKQVQDGLMHNFNVNYGVAELATLIKEGLALKNDPPARELTPLEVGHVQFLAAAEKYDLKQIVQLLDKFPKGRRG
;
A
#
# COMPACT_ATOMS: atom_id res chain seq x y z
N MET A 1 61.91 35.46 66.08
CA MET A 1 60.69 36.29 66.13
C MET A 1 60.70 37.11 64.85
N ASP A 2 59.82 36.98 63.87
CA ASP A 2 58.60 36.20 63.74
C ASP A 2 58.32 35.88 62.27
N VAL A 3 57.47 34.88 62.11
CA VAL A 3 56.97 34.26 60.88
C VAL A 3 55.83 35.10 60.29
N GLN A 4 55.73 35.16 58.95
CA GLN A 4 54.50 34.98 58.12
C GLN A 4 54.76 35.58 56.72
N GLN A 5 54.96 34.80 55.65
CA GLN A 5 53.94 34.07 54.90
C GLN A 5 52.61 34.84 54.74
N SER A 6 52.42 35.48 53.59
CA SER A 6 51.11 35.62 52.96
C SER A 6 51.28 35.70 51.44
N GLY A 7 51.47 34.52 50.86
CA GLY A 7 51.28 34.31 49.44
C GLY A 7 49.81 34.12 49.11
N GLY A 8 49.41 34.62 47.94
CA GLY A 8 48.43 33.90 47.12
C GLY A 8 46.96 34.10 47.45
N VAL A 9 46.44 35.33 47.44
CA VAL A 9 44.98 35.54 47.43
C VAL A 9 44.49 36.34 46.21
N ALA A 10 45.26 37.30 45.68
CA ALA A 10 44.80 38.12 44.56
C ALA A 10 44.76 37.39 43.20
N SER A 11 45.66 36.43 42.97
CA SER A 11 45.75 35.71 41.69
C SER A 11 44.66 34.64 41.51
N ARG A 12 44.04 34.16 42.61
CA ARG A 12 42.97 33.15 42.57
C ARG A 12 41.58 33.73 42.29
N LEU A 13 41.36 35.02 42.57
CA LEU A 13 40.08 35.70 42.32
C LEU A 13 39.93 36.09 40.84
N ALA A 14 40.96 36.69 40.23
CA ALA A 14 40.94 37.03 38.80
C ALA A 14 40.83 35.80 37.89
N HIS A 15 41.44 34.68 38.28
CA HIS A 15 41.35 33.43 37.51
C HIS A 15 39.96 32.77 37.62
N ARG A 16 39.25 32.97 38.75
CA ARG A 16 37.87 32.49 38.93
C ARG A 16 36.87 33.27 38.08
N ASP A 17 37.03 34.58 37.97
CA ASP A 17 36.12 35.42 37.18
C ASP A 17 36.33 35.23 35.66
N THR A 18 37.57 34.93 35.25
CA THR A 18 37.87 34.60 33.84
C THR A 18 37.30 33.23 33.44
N MET A 19 37.30 32.25 34.35
CA MET A 19 36.64 30.96 34.14
C MET A 19 35.10 31.06 34.21
N ALA A 20 34.55 32.00 34.98
CA ALA A 20 33.11 32.26 35.03
C ALA A 20 32.60 32.85 33.70
N LEU A 21 33.36 33.76 33.08
CA LEU A 21 33.02 34.34 31.77
C LEU A 21 33.27 33.38 30.59
N LEU A 22 34.16 32.39 30.72
CA LEU A 22 34.34 31.32 29.74
C LEU A 22 33.30 30.19 29.87
N CYS A 23 32.67 30.01 31.04
CA CYS A 23 31.56 29.08 31.23
C CYS A 23 30.21 29.59 30.68
N GLU A 24 30.09 30.86 30.32
CA GLU A 24 28.94 31.37 29.56
C GLU A 24 29.06 31.14 28.04
N ALA A 25 30.21 30.63 27.58
CA ALA A 25 30.31 30.10 26.23
C ALA A 25 29.67 28.70 26.18
N SER A 26 28.59 28.61 25.39
CA SER A 26 28.08 27.37 24.83
C SER A 26 27.12 26.55 25.71
N LYS A 27 26.11 27.20 26.29
CA LYS A 27 24.74 26.63 26.19
C LYS A 27 24.26 26.76 24.73
N LEU A 28 24.98 26.15 23.79
CA LEU A 28 24.47 25.93 22.45
C LEU A 28 23.25 25.03 22.65
N LYS A 29 22.05 25.64 22.67
CA LYS A 29 20.81 24.88 22.54
C LYS A 29 20.99 24.06 21.28
N VAL A 30 21.19 22.75 21.43
CA VAL A 30 21.07 21.83 20.30
C VAL A 30 19.67 22.10 19.75
N PRO A 31 19.53 22.56 18.50
CA PRO A 31 18.22 22.74 17.92
C PRO A 31 17.50 21.40 18.07
N PHE A 32 16.27 21.46 18.59
CA PHE A 32 15.44 20.28 18.79
C PHE A 32 15.46 19.45 17.50
N ASN A 33 15.53 18.12 17.60
CA ASN A 33 15.54 17.28 16.40
C ASN A 33 14.36 17.69 15.51
N PRO A 34 14.59 17.93 14.21
CA PRO A 34 13.51 18.30 13.31
C PRO A 34 12.43 17.23 13.37
N SER A 35 11.18 17.67 13.36
CA SER A 35 10.05 16.76 13.28
C SER A 35 10.13 15.91 12.01
N ALA A 36 9.53 14.73 12.03
CA ALA A 36 9.48 13.86 10.85
C ALA A 36 8.91 14.60 9.62
N GLY A 37 7.94 15.51 9.82
CA GLY A 37 7.38 16.35 8.76
C GLY A 37 8.36 17.40 8.21
N GLU A 38 9.23 17.97 9.05
CA GLU A 38 10.27 18.91 8.61
C GLU A 38 11.36 18.21 7.81
N VAL A 39 11.86 17.07 8.30
CA VAL A 39 12.78 16.21 7.53
C VAL A 39 12.11 15.79 6.22
N HIS A 40 10.81 15.47 6.26
CA HIS A 40 10.06 15.09 5.07
C HIS A 40 9.96 16.20 4.02
N ARG A 41 9.85 17.46 4.43
CA ARG A 41 9.86 18.60 3.50
C ARG A 41 11.26 18.93 3.01
N GLN A 42 12.25 18.90 3.90
CA GLN A 42 13.64 19.25 3.58
C GLN A 42 14.26 18.26 2.57
N GLU A 43 13.96 16.97 2.72
CA GLU A 43 14.47 15.92 1.84
C GLU A 43 13.58 15.67 0.62
N ARG A 44 12.54 16.49 0.40
CA ARG A 44 11.66 16.36 -0.76
C ARG A 44 12.49 16.59 -2.03
N GLY A 45 12.67 15.53 -2.82
CA GLY A 45 13.51 15.54 -4.02
C GLY A 45 14.95 15.05 -3.82
N ALA A 46 15.32 14.60 -2.61
CA ALA A 46 16.61 13.96 -2.42
C ALA A 46 16.70 12.65 -3.23
N PRO A 47 17.84 12.31 -3.85
CA PRO A 47 17.94 11.16 -4.75
C PRO A 47 17.56 9.82 -4.10
N TRP A 48 17.85 9.63 -2.81
CA TRP A 48 17.46 8.42 -2.08
C TRP A 48 15.96 8.33 -1.86
N ARG A 49 15.27 9.47 -1.68
CA ARG A 49 13.82 9.51 -1.55
C ARG A 49 13.13 9.21 -2.86
N ILE A 50 13.58 9.83 -3.95
CA ILE A 50 13.02 9.56 -5.27
C ILE A 50 13.13 8.06 -5.58
N LYS A 51 14.31 7.46 -5.38
CA LYS A 51 14.50 6.01 -5.55
C LYS A 51 13.60 5.18 -4.63
N ALA A 52 13.47 5.56 -3.36
CA ALA A 52 12.60 4.84 -2.42
C ALA A 52 11.12 4.98 -2.80
N GLU A 53 10.67 6.16 -3.22
CA GLU A 53 9.30 6.43 -3.67
C GLU A 53 8.98 5.66 -4.95
N GLU A 54 9.91 5.59 -5.91
CA GLU A 54 9.79 4.77 -7.11
C GLU A 54 9.67 3.28 -6.77
N GLN A 55 10.51 2.76 -5.87
CA GLN A 55 10.44 1.38 -5.39
C GLN A 55 9.12 1.08 -4.69
N ILE A 56 8.67 1.98 -3.80
CA ILE A 56 7.38 1.86 -3.11
C ILE A 56 6.24 1.90 -4.12
N ALA A 57 6.29 2.78 -5.13
CA ALA A 57 5.28 2.86 -6.17
C ALA A 57 5.21 1.56 -6.99
N ALA A 58 6.35 0.98 -7.35
CA ALA A 58 6.42 -0.29 -8.05
C ALA A 58 5.85 -1.44 -7.22
N LEU A 59 6.24 -1.54 -5.94
CA LEU A 59 5.70 -2.54 -5.01
C LEU A 59 4.20 -2.37 -4.78
N ASN A 60 3.72 -1.14 -4.67
CA ASN A 60 2.30 -0.86 -4.52
C ASN A 60 1.50 -1.21 -5.79
N ALA A 61 2.08 -1.01 -6.97
CA ALA A 61 1.46 -1.42 -8.23
C ALA A 61 1.31 -2.94 -8.29
N GLN A 62 2.36 -3.68 -7.92
CA GLN A 62 2.31 -5.14 -7.84
C GLN A 62 1.31 -5.62 -6.79
N ALA A 63 1.34 -5.06 -5.59
CA ALA A 63 0.42 -5.43 -4.51
C ALA A 63 -1.05 -5.19 -4.89
N LYS A 64 -1.34 -4.13 -5.65
CA LYS A 64 -2.69 -3.87 -6.18
C LYS A 64 -3.14 -4.96 -7.15
N GLU A 65 -2.24 -5.44 -8.01
CA GLU A 65 -2.57 -6.51 -8.96
C GLU A 65 -2.80 -7.84 -8.25
N ASP A 66 -1.92 -8.21 -7.31
CA ASP A 66 -2.08 -9.39 -6.47
C ASP A 66 -3.40 -9.35 -5.67
N GLN A 67 -3.78 -8.17 -5.16
CA GLN A 67 -5.03 -7.98 -4.44
C GLN A 67 -6.25 -8.19 -5.36
N ARG A 68 -6.20 -7.68 -6.60
CA ARG A 68 -7.25 -7.90 -7.60
C ARG A 68 -7.38 -9.37 -7.94
N GLU A 69 -6.26 -10.05 -8.14
CA GLU A 69 -6.25 -11.48 -8.42
C GLU A 69 -6.85 -12.28 -7.25
N LYS A 70 -6.40 -12.03 -6.02
CA LYS A 70 -6.96 -12.69 -4.82
C LYS A 70 -8.46 -12.45 -4.68
N ARG A 71 -8.92 -11.21 -4.91
CA ARG A 71 -10.35 -10.87 -4.86
C ARG A 71 -11.14 -11.65 -5.90
N ARG A 72 -10.63 -11.76 -7.12
CA ARG A 72 -11.23 -12.53 -8.21
C ARG A 72 -11.35 -14.01 -7.88
N TRP A 73 -10.27 -14.63 -7.40
CA TRP A 73 -10.28 -16.03 -6.98
C TRP A 73 -11.22 -16.28 -5.79
N GLY A 74 -11.22 -15.37 -4.81
CA GLY A 74 -12.14 -15.44 -3.68
C GLY A 74 -13.61 -15.40 -4.12
N LEU A 75 -13.95 -14.48 -5.03
CA LEU A 75 -15.30 -14.38 -5.58
C LEU A 75 -15.69 -15.63 -6.38
N ALA A 76 -14.79 -16.14 -7.22
CA ALA A 76 -15.00 -17.37 -7.99
C ALA A 76 -15.26 -18.57 -7.08
N LYS A 77 -14.50 -18.69 -5.99
CA LYS A 77 -14.70 -19.74 -4.98
C LYS A 77 -16.04 -19.59 -4.28
N GLN A 78 -16.38 -18.38 -3.83
CA GLN A 78 -17.66 -18.12 -3.17
C GLN A 78 -18.85 -18.50 -4.06
N VAL A 79 -18.78 -18.15 -5.35
CA VAL A 79 -19.80 -18.52 -6.34
C VAL A 79 -19.83 -20.04 -6.54
N GLN A 80 -18.69 -20.70 -6.69
CA GLN A 80 -18.62 -22.16 -6.85
C GLN A 80 -19.25 -22.90 -5.67
N ASP A 81 -18.92 -22.49 -4.45
CA ASP A 81 -19.49 -23.06 -3.23
C ASP A 81 -21.01 -22.84 -3.22
N GLY A 82 -21.46 -21.61 -3.53
CA GLY A 82 -22.89 -21.28 -3.63
C GLY A 82 -23.64 -22.12 -4.67
N LEU A 83 -23.07 -22.29 -5.87
CA LEU A 83 -23.65 -23.07 -6.95
C LEU A 83 -23.74 -24.56 -6.60
N MET A 84 -22.70 -25.10 -5.99
CA MET A 84 -22.68 -26.50 -5.55
C MET A 84 -23.75 -26.74 -4.48
N HIS A 85 -23.80 -25.89 -3.46
CA HIS A 85 -24.70 -26.11 -2.31
C HIS A 85 -26.18 -25.85 -2.61
N ASN A 86 -26.50 -24.87 -3.46
CA ASN A 86 -27.90 -24.46 -3.68
C ASN A 86 -28.52 -25.06 -4.96
N PHE A 87 -27.69 -25.36 -5.97
CA PHE A 87 -28.17 -25.80 -7.29
C PHE A 87 -27.55 -27.11 -7.75
N ASN A 88 -26.66 -27.72 -6.95
CA ASN A 88 -25.90 -28.93 -7.31
C ASN A 88 -25.11 -28.76 -8.63
N VAL A 89 -24.67 -27.53 -8.92
CA VAL A 89 -23.91 -27.20 -10.14
C VAL A 89 -22.42 -27.19 -9.80
N ASN A 90 -21.69 -28.19 -10.29
CA ASN A 90 -20.24 -28.27 -10.15
C ASN A 90 -19.53 -27.56 -11.31
N TYR A 91 -19.18 -26.28 -11.14
CA TYR A 91 -18.42 -25.50 -12.12
C TYR A 91 -17.02 -25.19 -11.57
N GLY A 92 -15.97 -25.30 -12.40
CA GLY A 92 -14.60 -25.15 -11.92
C GLY A 92 -14.30 -23.73 -11.45
N VAL A 93 -13.64 -23.58 -10.29
CA VAL A 93 -13.25 -22.26 -9.75
C VAL A 93 -12.38 -21.49 -10.74
N ALA A 94 -11.46 -22.17 -11.43
CA ALA A 94 -10.60 -21.54 -12.44
C ALA A 94 -11.38 -21.02 -13.66
N GLU A 95 -12.41 -21.75 -14.08
CA GLU A 95 -13.29 -21.32 -15.19
C GLU A 95 -14.12 -20.10 -14.77
N LEU A 96 -14.72 -20.12 -13.57
CA LEU A 96 -15.43 -18.95 -13.01
C LEU A 96 -14.50 -17.74 -12.87
N ALA A 97 -13.27 -17.94 -12.39
CA ALA A 97 -12.28 -16.88 -12.25
C ALA A 97 -11.86 -16.30 -13.61
N THR A 98 -11.94 -17.09 -14.69
CA THR A 98 -11.69 -16.63 -16.06
C THR A 98 -12.86 -15.80 -16.58
N LEU A 99 -14.10 -16.27 -16.40
CA LEU A 99 -15.30 -15.51 -16.77
C LEU A 99 -15.39 -14.15 -16.05
N ILE A 100 -15.05 -14.14 -14.75
CA ILE A 100 -14.98 -12.90 -13.95
C ILE A 100 -13.86 -11.99 -14.46
N LYS A 101 -12.70 -12.55 -14.86
CA LYS A 101 -11.58 -11.78 -15.42
C LYS A 101 -11.99 -11.07 -16.72
N GLU A 102 -12.63 -11.79 -17.62
CA GLU A 102 -13.08 -11.26 -18.91
C GLU A 102 -14.15 -10.18 -18.72
N GLY A 103 -15.12 -10.42 -17.83
CA GLY A 103 -16.11 -9.39 -17.48
C GLY A 103 -15.47 -8.14 -16.86
N LEU A 104 -14.44 -8.31 -16.03
CA LEU A 104 -13.73 -7.18 -15.41
C LEU A 104 -12.90 -6.40 -16.43
N ALA A 105 -12.26 -7.09 -17.38
CA ALA A 105 -11.54 -6.44 -18.48
C ALA A 105 -12.49 -5.59 -19.32
N LEU A 106 -13.64 -6.14 -19.73
CA LEU A 106 -14.66 -5.42 -20.51
C LEU A 106 -15.29 -4.24 -19.75
N LYS A 107 -15.42 -4.35 -18.41
CA LYS A 107 -15.94 -3.26 -17.56
C LYS A 107 -14.94 -2.10 -17.43
N ASN A 108 -13.65 -2.40 -17.34
CA ASN A 108 -12.60 -1.38 -17.14
C ASN A 108 -12.12 -0.76 -18.44
N ASP A 109 -12.08 -1.53 -19.52
CA ASP A 109 -11.62 -1.12 -20.85
C ASP A 109 -12.60 -1.62 -21.92
N PRO A 110 -13.77 -0.97 -22.05
CA PRO A 110 -14.77 -1.37 -23.02
C PRO A 110 -14.27 -1.08 -24.45
N PRO A 111 -14.48 -2.01 -25.40
CA PRO A 111 -14.12 -1.77 -26.80
C PRO A 111 -14.92 -0.60 -27.37
N ALA A 112 -14.33 0.13 -28.32
CA ALA A 112 -15.02 1.23 -29.02
C ALA A 112 -16.21 0.76 -29.89
N ARG A 113 -16.27 -0.54 -30.21
CA ARG A 113 -17.39 -1.17 -30.91
C ARG A 113 -18.46 -1.65 -29.94
N GLU A 114 -19.65 -1.93 -30.47
CA GLU A 114 -20.69 -2.62 -29.70
C GLU A 114 -20.21 -3.98 -29.20
N LEU A 115 -20.66 -4.33 -28.00
CA LEU A 115 -20.35 -5.60 -27.35
C LEU A 115 -21.08 -6.73 -28.08
N THR A 116 -20.35 -7.81 -28.36
CA THR A 116 -20.95 -9.05 -28.84
C THR A 116 -21.84 -9.68 -27.75
N PRO A 117 -22.80 -10.55 -28.12
CA PRO A 117 -23.64 -11.23 -27.14
C PRO A 117 -22.85 -12.02 -26.08
N LEU A 118 -21.66 -12.54 -26.44
CA LEU A 118 -20.78 -13.24 -25.52
C LEU A 118 -20.15 -12.28 -24.50
N GLU A 119 -19.63 -11.14 -24.97
CA GLU A 119 -19.06 -10.09 -24.11
C GLU A 119 -20.10 -9.49 -23.17
N VAL A 120 -21.33 -9.27 -23.65
CA VAL A 120 -22.46 -8.91 -22.79
C VAL A 120 -22.70 -9.98 -21.72
N GLY A 121 -22.61 -11.25 -22.10
CA GLY A 121 -22.68 -12.37 -21.17
C GLY A 121 -21.62 -12.28 -20.06
N HIS A 122 -20.36 -11.96 -20.38
CA HIS A 122 -19.28 -11.83 -19.40
C HIS A 122 -19.53 -10.67 -18.42
N VAL A 123 -20.00 -9.53 -18.92
CA VAL A 123 -20.34 -8.37 -18.07
C VAL A 123 -21.54 -8.68 -17.17
N GLN A 124 -22.57 -9.35 -17.70
CA GLN A 124 -23.72 -9.81 -16.92
C GLN A 124 -23.31 -10.83 -15.86
N PHE A 125 -22.42 -11.75 -16.21
CA PHE A 125 -21.89 -12.76 -15.30
C PHE A 125 -21.13 -12.10 -14.14
N LEU A 126 -20.24 -11.14 -14.44
CA LEU A 126 -19.54 -10.35 -13.43
C LEU A 126 -20.54 -9.65 -12.50
N ALA A 127 -21.54 -8.96 -13.06
CA ALA A 127 -22.52 -8.23 -12.26
C ALA A 127 -23.34 -9.15 -11.34
N ALA A 128 -23.70 -10.35 -11.82
CA ALA A 128 -24.39 -11.36 -11.03
C ALA A 128 -23.49 -11.92 -9.93
N ALA A 129 -22.21 -12.20 -10.23
CA ALA A 129 -21.24 -12.65 -9.25
C ALA A 129 -20.99 -11.59 -8.15
N GLU A 130 -20.79 -10.32 -8.52
CA GLU A 130 -20.62 -9.21 -7.57
C GLU A 130 -21.82 -9.05 -6.61
N LYS A 131 -23.04 -9.33 -7.10
CA LYS A 131 -24.28 -9.30 -6.32
C LYS A 131 -24.60 -10.61 -5.60
N TYR A 132 -23.82 -11.66 -5.85
CA TYR A 132 -24.10 -13.01 -5.38
C TYR A 132 -25.48 -13.55 -5.82
N ASP A 133 -25.95 -13.18 -7.01
CA ASP A 133 -27.20 -13.68 -7.59
C ASP A 133 -26.97 -15.04 -8.26
N LEU A 134 -26.98 -16.10 -7.44
CA LEU A 134 -26.71 -17.46 -7.90
C LEU A 134 -27.72 -17.95 -8.94
N LYS A 135 -28.98 -17.49 -8.91
CA LYS A 135 -30.01 -17.90 -9.89
C LYS A 135 -29.68 -17.36 -11.27
N GLN A 136 -29.30 -16.08 -11.34
CA GLN A 136 -28.87 -15.46 -12.59
C GLN A 136 -27.58 -16.10 -13.10
N ILE A 137 -26.63 -16.41 -12.22
CA ILE A 137 -25.39 -17.10 -12.59
C ILE A 137 -25.70 -18.44 -13.26
N VAL A 138 -26.57 -19.27 -12.67
CA VAL A 138 -26.96 -20.57 -13.27
C VAL A 138 -27.50 -20.40 -14.70
N GLN A 139 -28.38 -19.44 -14.94
CA GLN A 139 -28.93 -19.17 -16.28
C GLN A 139 -27.87 -18.70 -17.28
N LEU A 140 -26.86 -17.98 -16.80
CA LEU A 140 -25.77 -17.50 -17.64
C LEU A 140 -24.75 -18.59 -17.96
N LEU A 141 -24.59 -19.60 -17.10
CA LEU A 141 -23.65 -20.70 -17.34
C LEU A 141 -23.98 -21.52 -18.58
N ASP A 142 -25.24 -21.57 -19.02
CA ASP A 142 -25.63 -22.22 -20.29
C ASP A 142 -24.96 -21.57 -21.51
N LYS A 143 -24.59 -20.29 -21.40
CA LYS A 143 -23.86 -19.55 -22.45
C LYS A 143 -22.35 -19.82 -22.42
N PHE A 144 -21.85 -20.40 -21.33
CA PHE A 144 -20.42 -20.65 -21.07
C PHE A 144 -20.18 -22.14 -20.79
N PRO A 145 -20.17 -22.99 -21.83
CA PRO A 145 -20.01 -24.42 -21.66
C PRO A 145 -18.67 -24.74 -20.98
N LYS A 146 -18.70 -25.70 -20.04
CA LYS A 146 -17.51 -26.18 -19.33
C LYS A 146 -16.50 -26.72 -20.32
N GLY A 147 -15.24 -26.31 -20.19
CA GLY A 147 -14.12 -26.80 -20.98
C GLY A 147 -14.26 -26.63 -22.50
N ARG A 148 -13.86 -25.46 -23.01
CA ARG A 148 -13.17 -25.44 -24.31
C ARG A 148 -11.68 -25.63 -24.06
N ARG A 149 -11.22 -26.86 -24.26
CA ARG A 149 -9.83 -27.10 -24.64
C ARG A 149 -9.59 -26.36 -25.96
N GLY A 150 -8.69 -25.39 -25.92
CA GLY A 150 -7.91 -24.91 -27.05
C GLY A 150 -6.47 -24.92 -26.60
#